data_AF-A0A9E2IN35-F1
#
_entry.id   AF-A0A9E2IN35-F1
#
_cell.length_a   1.000
_cell.length_b   1.000
_cell.length_c   1.000
_cell.angle_alpha   90.00
_cell.angle_beta   90.00
_cell.angle_gamma   90.00
#
_symmetry.space_group_name_H-M   'P 1'
#
loop_
_entity.id
_entity.type
_entity.pdbx_description
1 polymer ?
#
loop_
_entity_poly.entity_id
_entity_poly.type
_entity_poly.pdbx_seq_one_letter_code
_entity_poly.pdbx_strand_id
1 'polypeptide(L)'
;MKNWDAIIIGGGHNGLVNACYLQRAGLDVLVLEKNDWVGGAAVSRSLAPGFLYSNCSYVCSLFRPEIMRDLELPRFGLQVIAYEGGAVFTRDGDYLASYRDHDSHRREFARYSKRDAEAYERYARDVTRQCRFMQPLLMRTAPDPFSFRPRDIS
;
A
#
# COMPACT_ATOMS: atom_id res chain seq x y z
N MET A 1 -11.40 22.93 -29.02
CA MET A 1 -11.23 21.75 -28.14
C MET A 1 -9.94 21.94 -27.37
N LYS A 2 -9.90 21.64 -26.07
CA LYS A 2 -8.65 21.72 -25.30
C LYS A 2 -7.80 20.49 -25.63
N ASN A 3 -6.51 20.70 -25.92
CA ASN A 3 -5.54 19.61 -26.05
C ASN A 3 -4.99 19.24 -24.67
N TRP A 4 -4.69 17.96 -24.46
CA TRP A 4 -4.13 17.43 -23.23
C TRP A 4 -2.86 16.62 -23.56
N ASP A 5 -1.85 16.72 -22.71
CA ASP A 5 -0.59 15.96 -22.86
C ASP A 5 -0.75 14.51 -22.43
N ALA A 6 -1.62 14.25 -21.44
CA ALA A 6 -1.93 12.92 -20.96
C ALA A 6 -3.42 12.77 -20.58
N ILE A 7 -3.98 11.60 -20.85
CA ILE A 7 -5.33 11.22 -20.45
C ILE A 7 -5.25 9.98 -19.56
N ILE A 8 -5.75 10.09 -18.33
CA ILE A 8 -5.86 9.00 -17.37
C ILE A 8 -7.29 8.50 -17.34
N ILE A 9 -7.50 7.22 -17.63
CA ILE A 9 -8.81 6.57 -17.58
C ILE A 9 -8.93 5.82 -16.25
N GLY A 10 -9.83 6.29 -15.39
CA GLY A 10 -10.08 5.79 -14.04
C GLY A 10 -9.56 6.76 -12.96
N GLY A 11 -10.49 7.27 -12.16
CA GLY A 11 -10.26 8.09 -10.96
C GLY A 11 -9.98 7.27 -9.70
N GLY A 12 -9.31 6.12 -9.83
CA GLY A 12 -8.84 5.33 -8.69
C GLY A 12 -7.56 5.91 -8.07
N HIS A 13 -7.22 5.52 -6.84
CA HIS A 13 -6.03 6.03 -6.13
C HIS A 13 -4.74 5.97 -6.97
N ASN A 14 -4.48 4.89 -7.72
CA ASN A 14 -3.31 4.79 -8.59
C ASN A 14 -3.33 5.79 -9.75
N GLY A 15 -4.49 5.94 -10.41
CA GLY A 15 -4.66 6.89 -11.52
C GLY A 15 -4.53 8.33 -11.04
N LEU A 16 -5.10 8.64 -9.87
CA LEU A 16 -5.00 9.96 -9.25
C LEU A 16 -3.57 10.30 -8.84
N VAL A 17 -2.85 9.38 -8.21
CA VAL A 17 -1.43 9.57 -7.88
C VAL A 17 -0.60 9.84 -9.13
N ASN A 18 -0.80 9.04 -10.19
CA ASN A 18 -0.12 9.24 -11.47
C ASN A 18 -0.44 10.61 -12.08
N ALA A 19 -1.72 11.00 -12.10
CA ALA A 19 -2.15 12.30 -12.59
C ALA A 19 -1.49 13.45 -11.83
N CYS A 20 -1.40 13.37 -10.50
CA CYS A 20 -0.71 14.37 -9.68
C CYS A 20 0.78 14.50 -10.03
N TYR A 21 1.49 13.39 -10.24
CA TYR A 21 2.90 13.44 -10.62
C TYR A 21 3.11 13.99 -12.03
N LEU A 22 2.29 13.60 -13.00
CA LEU A 22 2.33 14.14 -14.37
C LEU A 22 2.03 15.65 -14.38
N GLN A 23 1.03 16.09 -13.61
CA GLN A 23 0.70 17.51 -13.48
C GLN A 23 1.84 18.29 -12.81
N ARG A 24 2.48 17.74 -11.77
CA ARG A 24 3.67 18.35 -11.14
C ARG A 24 4.86 18.44 -12.08
N ALA A 25 4.96 17.56 -13.07
CA ALA A 25 5.95 17.64 -14.14
C ALA A 25 5.61 18.70 -15.21
N GLY A 26 4.49 19.42 -15.06
CA GLY A 26 4.08 20.51 -15.95
C GLY A 26 3.16 20.10 -17.09
N LEU A 27 2.65 18.87 -17.10
CA LEU A 27 1.77 18.36 -18.16
C LEU A 27 0.31 18.75 -17.92
N ASP A 28 -0.40 19.05 -19.01
CA ASP A 28 -1.85 19.18 -19.02
C ASP A 28 -2.50 17.79 -18.99
N VAL A 29 -3.05 17.39 -17.83
CA VAL A 29 -3.62 16.05 -17.61
C VAL A 29 -5.14 16.09 -17.51
N LEU A 30 -5.81 15.21 -18.26
CA LEU A 30 -7.24 14.92 -18.13
C LEU A 30 -7.44 13.59 -17.39
N VAL A 31 -8.25 13.57 -16.33
CA VAL A 31 -8.68 12.33 -15.67
C VAL A 31 -10.15 12.10 -15.98
N LEU A 32 -10.48 10.91 -16.49
CA LEU A 32 -11.86 10.49 -16.79
C LEU A 32 -12.26 9.36 -15.85
N GLU A 33 -13.35 9.54 -15.12
CA GLU A 33 -13.93 8.50 -14.26
C GLU A 33 -15.34 8.18 -14.75
N LYS A 34 -15.67 6.88 -14.80
CA LYS A 34 -16.97 6.42 -15.29
C LYS A 34 -18.08 6.57 -14.24
N ASN A 35 -17.72 6.51 -12.97
CA ASN A 35 -18.64 6.62 -11.85
C ASN A 35 -18.83 8.09 -11.46
N ASP A 36 -19.89 8.37 -10.72
CA ASP A 36 -20.18 9.65 -10.07
C ASP A 36 -19.33 9.92 -8.82
N TRP A 37 -18.41 9.01 -8.49
CA TRP A 37 -17.47 9.13 -7.36
C TRP A 37 -16.03 8.84 -7.79
N VAL A 38 -15.08 9.37 -7.02
CA VAL A 38 -13.63 9.16 -7.18
C VAL A 38 -13.06 8.29 -6.06
N GLY A 39 -11.89 7.71 -6.27
CA GLY A 39 -11.16 6.87 -5.31
C GLY A 39 -11.09 5.39 -5.70
N GLY A 40 -11.92 4.94 -6.65
CA GLY A 40 -11.92 3.56 -7.15
C GLY A 40 -12.14 2.54 -6.02
N ALA A 41 -11.21 1.59 -5.85
CA ALA A 41 -11.29 0.60 -4.78
C ALA A 41 -11.16 1.19 -3.36
N ALA A 42 -10.57 2.39 -3.23
CA ALA A 42 -10.26 3.03 -1.94
C ALA A 42 -11.34 3.99 -1.44
N VAL A 43 -12.41 4.19 -2.21
CA VAL A 43 -13.53 5.05 -1.79
C VAL A 43 -14.36 4.34 -0.72
N SER A 44 -14.75 5.09 0.31
CA SER A 44 -15.78 4.66 1.24
C SER A 44 -17.15 5.03 0.70
N ARG A 45 -18.08 4.08 0.69
CA ARG A 45 -19.45 4.27 0.18
C ARG A 45 -20.46 4.01 1.29
N SER A 46 -21.71 4.36 1.05
CA SER A 46 -22.81 4.10 1.98
C SER A 46 -23.81 3.13 1.35
N LEU A 47 -24.26 2.13 2.12
CA LEU A 47 -25.38 1.25 1.76
C LEU A 47 -26.67 1.64 2.47
N ALA A 48 -26.56 2.29 3.62
CA ALA A 48 -27.67 2.70 4.48
C ALA A 48 -27.30 3.97 5.24
N PRO A 49 -28.27 4.82 5.62
CA PRO A 49 -28.02 6.03 6.40
C PRO A 49 -27.18 5.75 7.65
N GLY A 50 -26.11 6.53 7.84
CA GLY A 50 -25.19 6.38 8.97
C GLY A 50 -24.18 5.24 8.85
N PHE A 51 -24.22 4.44 7.79
CA PHE A 51 -23.28 3.34 7.56
C PHE A 51 -22.35 3.64 6.38
N LEU A 52 -21.04 3.57 6.64
CA LEU A 52 -20.00 3.64 5.64
C LEU A 52 -19.27 2.30 5.57
N TYR A 53 -18.97 1.86 4.35
CA TYR A 53 -18.17 0.67 4.09
C TYR A 53 -17.02 1.01 3.13
N SER A 54 -15.89 0.32 3.29
CA SER A 54 -14.83 0.35 2.30
C SER A 54 -15.27 -0.47 1.08
N ASN A 55 -15.20 0.12 -0.12
CA ASN A 55 -15.66 -0.54 -1.33
C ASN A 55 -14.87 -1.84 -1.61
N CYS A 56 -13.53 -1.76 -1.67
CA CYS A 56 -12.66 -2.93 -1.88
C CYS A 56 -11.24 -2.80 -1.28
N SER A 57 -10.89 -1.68 -0.63
CA SER A 57 -9.54 -1.44 -0.12
C SER A 57 -9.59 -0.76 1.25
N TYR A 58 -9.34 -1.55 2.29
CA TYR A 58 -9.41 -1.14 3.69
C TYR A 58 -8.05 -1.17 4.39
N VAL A 59 -7.02 -1.69 3.73
CA VAL A 59 -5.63 -1.67 4.20
C VAL A 59 -4.76 -0.81 3.29
N CYS A 60 -3.89 0.01 3.88
CA CYS A 60 -3.03 0.95 3.18
C CYS A 60 -1.57 0.46 3.09
N SER A 61 -1.32 -0.84 3.27
CA SER A 61 0.03 -1.41 3.51
C SER A 61 1.00 -1.24 2.35
N LEU A 62 0.50 -1.16 1.11
CA LEU A 62 1.33 -0.97 -0.10
C LEU A 62 1.47 0.50 -0.52
N PHE A 63 0.80 1.43 0.17
CA PHE A 63 0.88 2.84 -0.18
C PHE A 63 2.12 3.47 0.45
N ARG A 64 3.02 3.94 -0.42
CA ARG A 64 4.36 4.38 -0.01
C ARG A 64 4.33 5.69 0.76
N PRO A 65 5.01 5.79 1.92
CA PRO A 65 5.15 7.04 2.66
C PRO A 65 5.78 8.17 1.84
N GLU A 66 6.64 7.84 0.89
CA GLU A 66 7.25 8.79 -0.05
C GLU A 66 6.17 9.51 -0.88
N ILE A 67 5.17 8.78 -1.40
CA ILE A 67 4.07 9.36 -2.17
C ILE A 67 3.21 10.27 -1.29
N MET A 68 2.91 9.84 -0.06
CA MET A 68 2.13 10.63 0.90
C MET A 68 2.82 11.97 1.21
N ARG A 69 4.15 11.94 1.35
CA ARG A 69 4.97 13.12 1.62
C ARG A 69 5.07 14.02 0.40
N ASP A 70 5.38 13.45 -0.76
CA ASP A 70 5.53 14.18 -2.02
C ASP A 70 4.26 14.94 -2.37
N LEU A 71 3.10 14.30 -2.23
CA LEU A 71 1.80 14.89 -2.54
C LEU A 71 1.19 15.65 -1.35
N GLU A 72 1.94 15.81 -0.25
CA GLU A 72 1.52 16.52 0.96
C GLU A 72 0.16 16.05 1.51
N LEU A 73 -0.17 14.77 1.36
CA LEU A 73 -1.51 14.24 1.69
C LEU A 73 -1.97 14.51 3.13
N PRO A 74 -1.10 14.51 4.16
CA PRO A 74 -1.50 14.90 5.51
C PRO A 74 -2.08 16.32 5.61
N ARG A 75 -1.60 17.27 4.79
CA ARG A 75 -2.14 18.63 4.71
C ARG A 75 -3.58 18.64 4.18
N PHE A 76 -3.94 17.64 3.38
CA PHE A 76 -5.29 17.43 2.86
C PHE A 76 -6.14 16.49 3.74
N GLY A 77 -5.66 16.15 4.94
CA GLY A 77 -6.43 15.39 5.94
C GLY A 77 -6.19 13.88 5.91
N LEU A 78 -5.22 13.37 5.14
CA LEU A 78 -4.87 11.94 5.23
C LEU A 78 -4.29 11.62 6.62
N GLN A 79 -4.96 10.71 7.33
CA GLN A 79 -4.47 10.12 8.56
C GLN A 79 -4.37 8.60 8.39
N VAL A 80 -3.18 8.05 8.68
CA VAL A 80 -2.95 6.61 8.62
C VAL A 80 -3.04 6.05 10.03
N ILE A 81 -4.02 5.17 10.24
CA ILE A 81 -4.19 4.46 11.50
C ILE A 81 -3.40 3.16 11.40
N ALA A 82 -2.54 2.91 12.39
CA ALA A 82 -1.75 1.69 12.45
C ALA A 82 -2.66 0.48 12.63
N TYR A 83 -2.39 -0.58 11.86
CA TYR A 83 -3.06 -1.87 12.05
C TYR A 83 -2.47 -2.55 13.30
N GLU A 84 -3.31 -2.76 14.32
CA GLU A 84 -2.86 -3.26 15.63
C GLU A 84 -2.80 -4.78 15.72
N GLY A 85 -3.50 -5.49 14.82
CA GLY A 85 -3.54 -6.94 14.84
C GLY A 85 -4.77 -7.51 14.14
N GLY A 86 -4.90 -8.82 14.19
CA GLY A 86 -6.04 -9.54 13.62
C GLY A 86 -6.11 -10.96 14.16
N ALA A 87 -7.07 -11.75 13.67
CA ALA A 87 -7.17 -13.16 14.05
C ALA A 87 -7.65 -14.00 12.85
N VAL A 88 -7.16 -15.24 12.81
CA VAL A 88 -7.65 -16.26 11.90
C VAL A 88 -8.31 -17.34 12.76
N PHE A 89 -9.59 -17.60 12.52
CA PHE A 89 -10.33 -18.64 13.23
C PHE A 89 -10.03 -20.01 12.64
N THR A 90 -9.77 -20.99 13.50
CA THR A 90 -9.56 -22.38 13.09
C THR A 90 -10.91 -23.07 12.92
N ARG A 91 -10.92 -24.18 12.17
CA ARG A 91 -12.15 -24.96 11.94
C ARG A 91 -12.72 -25.54 13.23
N ASP A 92 -11.87 -25.78 14.22
CA ASP A 92 -12.24 -26.39 15.49
C ASP A 92 -12.72 -25.36 16.53
N GLY A 93 -12.87 -24.08 16.13
CA GLY A 93 -13.40 -23.02 16.97
C GLY A 93 -12.36 -22.28 17.82
N ASP A 94 -11.07 -22.59 17.66
CA ASP A 94 -9.97 -21.82 18.24
C ASP A 94 -9.54 -20.68 17.28
N TYR A 95 -8.49 -19.92 17.61
CA TYR A 95 -8.00 -18.81 16.80
C TYR A 95 -6.48 -18.66 16.87
N LEU A 96 -5.87 -18.24 15.77
CA LEU A 96 -4.51 -17.70 15.75
C LEU A 96 -4.57 -16.19 15.63
N ALA A 97 -4.22 -15.48 16.70
CA ALA A 97 -4.14 -14.03 16.69
C ALA A 97 -2.78 -13.52 16.17
N SER A 98 -2.79 -12.35 15.57
CA SER A 98 -1.61 -11.56 15.24
C SER A 98 -1.65 -10.29 16.04
N TYR A 99 -0.54 -9.98 16.69
CA TYR A 99 -0.38 -8.82 17.54
C TYR A 99 0.78 -7.97 17.01
N ARG A 100 0.64 -6.65 17.12
CA ARG A 100 1.73 -5.72 16.84
C ARG A 100 2.91 -5.89 17.79
N ASP A 101 2.64 -6.19 19.06
CA ASP A 101 3.67 -6.47 20.08
C ASP A 101 4.33 -7.83 19.83
N HIS A 102 5.66 -7.81 19.72
CA HIS A 102 6.46 -9.00 19.39
C HIS A 102 6.28 -10.13 20.40
N ASP A 103 6.32 -9.81 21.70
CA ASP A 103 6.29 -10.85 22.74
C ASP A 103 4.89 -11.46 22.86
N SER A 104 3.85 -10.66 22.68
CA SER A 104 2.46 -11.13 22.58
C SER A 104 2.27 -12.02 21.37
N HIS A 105 2.81 -11.64 20.21
CA HIS A 105 2.74 -12.44 18.99
C HIS A 105 3.50 -13.77 19.13
N ARG A 106 4.67 -13.76 19.78
CA ARG A 106 5.46 -14.96 20.06
C ARG A 106 4.75 -15.89 21.04
N ARG A 107 4.15 -15.35 22.12
CA ARG A 107 3.36 -16.14 23.07
C ARG A 107 2.19 -16.84 22.38
N GLU A 108 1.54 -16.14 21.46
CA GLU A 108 0.43 -16.69 20.69
C GLU A 108 0.89 -17.82 19.75
N PHE A 109 2.02 -17.68 19.07
CA PHE A 109 2.59 -18.78 18.29
C PHE A 109 3.00 -19.96 19.18
N ALA A 110 3.57 -19.69 20.35
CA ALA A 110 4.00 -20.72 21.29
C ALA A 110 2.84 -21.52 21.90
N ARG A 111 1.62 -20.95 21.92
CA ARG A 111 0.38 -21.68 22.29
C ARG A 111 0.11 -22.85 21.34
N TYR A 112 0.46 -22.69 20.06
CA TYR A 112 0.35 -23.74 19.04
C TYR A 112 1.62 -24.58 18.89
N SER A 113 2.79 -23.94 18.85
CA SER A 113 4.07 -24.59 18.62
C SER A 113 5.22 -23.73 19.13
N LYS A 114 5.88 -24.18 20.20
CA LYS A 114 7.09 -23.52 20.73
C LYS A 114 8.21 -23.47 19.69
N ARG A 115 8.36 -24.54 18.91
CA ARG A 115 9.35 -24.63 17.84
C ARG A 115 9.11 -23.57 16.77
N ASP A 116 7.86 -23.38 16.34
CA ASP A 116 7.54 -22.42 15.29
C ASP A 116 7.61 -20.98 15.81
N ALA A 117 7.29 -20.75 17.08
CA ALA A 117 7.49 -19.45 17.71
C ALA A 117 8.97 -18.99 17.66
N GLU A 118 9.91 -19.92 17.90
CA GLU A 118 11.36 -19.63 17.78
C GLU A 118 11.83 -19.55 16.32
N ALA A 119 11.31 -20.42 15.45
CA ALA A 119 11.66 -20.40 14.03
C ALA A 119 11.17 -19.13 13.33
N TYR A 120 10.00 -18.61 13.72
CA TYR A 120 9.42 -17.38 13.17
C TYR A 120 10.31 -16.17 13.42
N GLU A 121 10.93 -16.07 14.60
CA GLU A 121 11.85 -14.96 14.90
C GLU A 121 13.05 -14.95 13.94
N ARG A 122 13.64 -16.12 13.67
CA ARG A 122 14.72 -16.26 12.69
C ARG A 122 14.23 -15.90 11.29
N TYR A 123 13.08 -16.42 10.88
CA TYR A 123 12.48 -16.14 9.58
C TYR A 123 12.22 -14.63 9.38
N ALA A 124 11.59 -13.97 10.35
CA ALA A 124 11.28 -12.55 10.29
C ALA A 124 12.54 -11.68 10.16
N ARG A 125 13.62 -12.07 10.84
CA ARG A 125 14.94 -11.42 10.74
C ARG A 125 15.53 -11.56 9.33
N ASP A 126 15.48 -12.74 8.75
CA ASP A 126 16.00 -13.01 7.42
C ASP A 126 15.21 -12.25 6.34
N VAL A 127 13.88 -12.26 6.43
CA VAL A 127 13.00 -11.46 5.56
C VAL A 127 13.31 -9.97 5.69
N THR A 128 13.44 -9.46 6.92
CA THR A 128 13.77 -8.04 7.15
C THR A 128 15.08 -7.64 6.49
N ARG A 129 16.09 -8.53 6.53
CA ARG A 129 17.38 -8.31 5.86
C ARG A 129 17.21 -8.16 4.34
N GLN A 130 16.41 -9.02 3.72
CA GLN A 130 16.09 -8.94 2.29
C GLN A 130 15.32 -7.66 1.96
N CYS A 131 14.31 -7.31 2.76
CA CYS A 131 13.53 -6.10 2.57
C CYS A 131 14.40 -4.84 2.63
N ARG A 132 15.36 -4.75 3.56
CA ARG A 132 16.31 -3.61 3.64
C ARG A 132 17.16 -3.46 2.39
N PHE A 133 17.50 -4.56 1.73
CA PHE A 133 18.23 -4.53 0.45
C PHE A 133 17.33 -4.11 -0.72
N MET A 134 16.10 -4.59 -0.76
CA MET A 134 15.17 -4.31 -1.86
C MET A 134 14.54 -2.91 -1.77
N GLN A 135 14.27 -2.41 -0.56
CA GLN A 135 13.52 -1.17 -0.34
C GLN A 135 14.08 0.04 -1.13
N PRO A 136 15.39 0.31 -1.16
CA PRO A 136 15.94 1.45 -1.90
C PRO A 136 15.78 1.33 -3.42
N LEU A 137 15.61 0.11 -3.95
CA LEU A 137 15.48 -0.13 -5.39
C LEU A 137 14.07 0.20 -5.90
N LEU A 138 13.07 0.19 -5.01
CA LEU A 138 11.67 0.29 -5.40
C LEU A 138 11.25 1.67 -5.96
N MET A 139 12.04 2.72 -5.69
CA MET A 139 11.80 4.07 -6.20
C MET A 139 12.83 4.48 -7.27
N ARG A 140 13.77 3.60 -7.61
CA ARG A 140 14.70 3.83 -8.71
C ARG A 140 14.00 3.49 -10.01
N THR A 141 14.24 4.30 -11.03
CA THR A 141 13.93 3.91 -12.41
C THR A 141 14.61 2.58 -12.70
N ALA A 142 13.85 1.61 -13.19
CA ALA A 142 14.42 0.31 -13.57
C ALA A 142 15.50 0.54 -14.65
N PRO A 143 16.63 -0.20 -14.60
CA PRO A 143 17.63 -0.11 -15.65
C PRO A 143 17.01 -0.49 -16.98
N ASP A 144 17.36 0.22 -18.04
CA ASP A 144 16.93 -0.11 -19.38
C ASP A 144 17.81 -1.25 -19.91
N PRO A 145 17.27 -2.47 -20.08
CA PRO A 145 18.06 -3.60 -20.55
C PRO A 145 18.58 -3.43 -21.99
N PHE A 146 18.06 -2.45 -22.73
CA PHE A 146 18.48 -2.13 -24.09
C PHE A 146 19.43 -0.93 -24.17
N SER A 147 19.69 -0.23 -23.06
CA SER A 147 20.64 0.87 -23.03
C SER A 147 22.06 0.37 -22.80
N PHE A 148 22.99 0.79 -23.65
CA PHE A 148 24.43 0.53 -23.50
C PHE A 148 25.16 1.64 -22.72
N ARG A 149 24.43 2.62 -22.16
CA ARG A 149 25.05 3.69 -21.37
C ARG A 149 25.37 3.16 -19.97
N PRO A 150 26.60 3.30 -19.45
CA PRO A 150 26.96 2.83 -18.11
C PRO A 150 26.07 3.37 -16.98
N ARG A 151 25.51 4.58 -17.16
CA ARG A 151 24.58 5.21 -16.22
C ARG A 151 23.17 4.60 -16.20
N ASP A 152 22.78 3.88 -17.25
CA ASP A 152 21.43 3.31 -17.40
C ASP A 152 21.38 1.84 -16.97
N ILE A 153 22.54 1.24 -16.63
CA ILE A 153 22.72 -0.17 -16.22
C ILE A 153 23.04 -0.30 -14.70
N SER A 154 23.22 0.82 -13.98
CA SER A 154 23.68 0.85 -12.57
C SER A 154 22.65 1.38 -11.57
#